data_AF-A0A6I2IBC5-F1
#
_entry.id   AF-A0A6I2IBC5-F1
#
_cell.length_a   1.000
_cell.length_b   1.000
_cell.length_c   1.000
_cell.angle_alpha   90.00
_cell.angle_beta   90.00
_cell.angle_gamma   90.00
#
_symmetry.space_group_name_H-M   'P 1'
#
loop_
_entity.id
_entity.type
_entity.pdbx_description
1 polymer ?
#
loop_
_entity_poly.entity_id
_entity_poly.type
_entity_poly.pdbx_seq_one_letter_code
_entity_poly.pdbx_strand_id
1 'polypeptide(L)'
;MMSLFIYILKSVLFEPRGAPVRFNRKRQKVYVYEYQTSILPWKHWHPVIKVFDWADIHAERVFMAGHADWGHRIYCAACKPGTYEVADRFILTWAVGSIYDAYGLWSHCCHYMQAKPVPTAPLKTQKPRTWTPFNTIHWPEDIERESTTAP
;
A
#
# COMPACT_ATOMS: atom_id res chain seq x y z
N MET A 1 -10.16 31.63 1.54
CA MET A 1 -8.96 31.72 2.41
C MET A 1 -9.05 30.75 3.60
N MET A 2 -10.08 30.82 4.46
CA MET A 2 -10.18 29.97 5.66
C MET A 2 -10.25 28.45 5.37
N SER A 3 -11.03 28.01 4.39
CA SER A 3 -11.13 26.58 4.04
C SER A 3 -9.82 25.98 3.51
N LEU A 4 -9.02 26.77 2.78
CA LEU A 4 -7.71 26.33 2.28
C LEU A 4 -6.71 26.19 3.44
N PHE A 5 -6.72 27.13 4.39
CA PHE A 5 -5.89 27.05 5.57
C PHE A 5 -6.23 25.82 6.43
N ILE A 6 -7.52 25.56 6.67
CA ILE A 6 -7.98 24.37 7.40
C ILE A 6 -7.56 23.10 6.67
N TYR A 7 -7.70 23.05 5.33
CA TYR A 7 -7.26 21.90 4.53
C TYR A 7 -5.76 21.63 4.71
N ILE A 8 -4.90 22.65 4.54
CA ILE A 8 -3.45 22.51 4.69
C ILE A 8 -3.08 22.04 6.10
N LEU A 9 -3.67 22.65 7.14
CA LEU A 9 -3.43 22.26 8.52
C LEU A 9 -3.82 20.80 8.77
N LYS A 10 -4.98 20.38 8.24
CA LYS A 10 -5.49 19.02 8.39
C LYS A 10 -4.60 18.00 7.67
N SER A 11 -4.12 18.29 6.47
CA SER A 11 -3.16 17.44 5.75
C SER A 11 -1.85 17.29 6.51
N VAL A 12 -1.28 18.38 7.03
CA VAL A 12 0.00 18.33 7.75
C VAL A 12 -0.10 17.53 9.06
N LEU A 13 -1.23 17.62 9.77
CA LEU A 13 -1.38 17.02 11.09
C LEU A 13 -1.95 15.59 11.07
N PHE A 14 -2.89 15.30 10.18
CA PHE A 14 -3.68 14.07 10.23
C PHE A 14 -3.46 13.11 9.07
N GLU A 15 -2.82 13.54 7.98
CA GLU A 15 -2.54 12.62 6.87
C GLU A 15 -1.52 11.58 7.33
N PRO A 16 -1.91 10.29 7.42
CA PRO A 16 -0.98 9.26 7.83
C PRO A 16 0.13 9.16 6.80
N ARG A 17 1.37 9.16 7.28
CA ARG A 17 2.53 8.98 6.42
C ARG A 17 2.60 7.52 5.98
N GLY A 18 2.04 7.25 4.81
CA GLY A 18 2.08 5.94 4.16
C GLY A 18 0.80 5.12 4.30
N ALA A 19 0.61 4.24 3.32
CA ALA A 19 -0.49 3.28 3.21
C ALA A 19 0.11 1.87 3.24
N PRO A 20 0.31 1.25 4.41
CA PRO A 20 0.94 -0.05 4.49
C PRO A 20 0.06 -1.14 3.90
N VAL A 21 0.72 -2.11 3.26
CA VAL A 21 0.10 -3.32 2.71
C VAL A 21 0.67 -4.51 3.47
N ARG A 22 -0.20 -5.37 3.99
CA ARG A 22 0.17 -6.61 4.67
C ARG A 22 -0.21 -7.81 3.82
N PHE A 23 0.73 -8.72 3.68
CA PHE A 23 0.54 -9.99 2.98
C PHE A 23 0.45 -11.12 3.99
N ASN A 24 -0.65 -11.87 3.99
CA ASN A 24 -0.77 -13.09 4.77
C ASN A 24 -0.69 -14.30 3.82
N ARG A 25 0.50 -14.93 3.78
CA ARG A 25 0.73 -16.12 2.95
C ARG A 25 -0.12 -17.32 3.33
N LYS A 26 -0.52 -17.47 4.60
CA LYS A 26 -1.29 -18.65 5.05
C LYS A 26 -2.76 -18.55 4.65
N ARG A 27 -3.32 -17.35 4.71
CA ARG A 27 -4.69 -17.06 4.29
C ARG A 27 -4.83 -16.75 2.80
N GLN A 28 -3.72 -16.52 2.09
CA GLN A 28 -3.70 -16.03 0.71
C GLN A 28 -4.48 -14.71 0.54
N LYS A 29 -4.36 -13.82 1.54
CA LYS A 29 -5.05 -12.52 1.55
C LYS A 29 -4.07 -11.36 1.68
N VAL A 30 -4.48 -10.23 1.13
CA VAL A 30 -3.77 -8.95 1.19
C VAL A 30 -4.64 -7.92 1.88
N TYR A 31 -4.09 -7.29 2.92
CA TYR A 31 -4.76 -6.26 3.70
C TYR A 31 -4.12 -4.92 3.35
N VAL A 32 -4.92 -3.98 2.88
CA VAL A 32 -4.48 -2.66 2.42
C VAL A 32 -5.05 -1.61 3.35
N TYR A 33 -4.17 -0.81 3.93
CA TYR A 33 -4.56 0.36 4.71
C TYR A 33 -4.58 1.58 3.81
N GLU A 34 -5.77 2.07 3.48
CA GLU A 34 -5.96 3.28 2.69
C GLU A 34 -6.51 4.40 3.57
N TYR A 35 -6.15 5.65 3.28
CA TYR A 35 -6.69 6.80 3.99
C TYR A 35 -7.57 7.61 3.05
N GLN A 36 -8.87 7.65 3.32
CA GLN A 36 -9.81 8.41 2.51
C GLN A 36 -9.71 9.89 2.85
N THR A 37 -9.07 10.65 1.96
CA THR A 37 -9.02 12.11 2.03
C THR A 37 -10.07 12.73 1.10
N SER A 38 -10.42 13.98 1.37
CA SER A 38 -11.27 14.76 0.48
C SER A 38 -10.78 16.19 0.43
N ILE A 39 -10.87 16.79 -0.76
CA ILE A 39 -10.54 18.20 -1.00
C ILE A 39 -11.42 19.12 -0.14
N LEU A 40 -12.63 18.67 0.21
CA LEU A 40 -13.51 19.37 1.14
C LEU A 40 -13.02 19.11 2.59
N PRO A 41 -12.51 20.13 3.31
CA PRO A 41 -11.92 19.95 4.63
C PRO A 41 -12.94 19.48 5.68
N TRP A 42 -14.23 19.76 5.44
CA TRP A 42 -15.34 19.44 6.32
C TRP A 42 -15.76 17.97 6.26
N LYS A 43 -15.37 17.22 5.21
CA LYS A 43 -15.65 15.78 5.15
C LYS A 43 -14.78 15.03 6.17
N HIS A 44 -15.35 13.99 6.76
CA HIS A 44 -14.64 13.14 7.69
C HIS A 44 -13.56 12.34 6.94
N TRP A 45 -12.30 12.53 7.34
CA TRP A 45 -11.17 11.77 6.80
C TRP A 45 -10.90 10.62 7.75
N HIS A 46 -10.86 9.41 7.22
CA HIS A 46 -10.74 8.21 8.03
C HIS A 46 -9.96 7.12 7.27
N PRO A 47 -9.27 6.24 8.01
CA PRO A 47 -8.67 5.07 7.41
C PRO A 47 -9.74 4.06 7.00
N VAL A 48 -9.56 3.46 5.84
CA VAL A 48 -10.36 2.37 5.29
C VAL A 48 -9.43 1.20 5.05
N ILE A 49 -9.80 0.05 5.60
CA ILE A 49 -9.06 -1.19 5.41
C ILE A 49 -9.78 -2.03 4.39
N LYS A 50 -9.05 -2.41 3.36
CA LYS A 50 -9.54 -3.26 2.29
C LYS A 50 -8.85 -4.61 2.36
N VAL A 51 -9.62 -5.66 2.20
CA VAL A 51 -9.13 -7.04 2.21
C VAL A 51 -9.39 -7.66 0.85
N PHE A 52 -8.35 -8.18 0.23
CA PHE A 52 -8.39 -8.76 -1.10
C PHE A 52 -7.85 -10.18 -1.06
N ASP A 53 -8.45 -11.07 -1.85
CA ASP A 53 -7.91 -12.40 -2.09
C ASP A 53 -6.76 -12.30 -3.11
N TRP A 54 -5.64 -12.96 -2.82
CA TRP A 54 -4.43 -12.86 -3.62
C TRP A 54 -4.62 -13.35 -5.06
N ALA A 55 -5.49 -14.35 -5.26
CA ALA A 55 -5.76 -14.93 -6.56
C ALA A 55 -6.35 -13.92 -7.56
N ASP A 56 -7.04 -12.89 -7.07
CA ASP A 56 -7.73 -11.89 -7.89
C ASP A 56 -6.89 -10.62 -8.10
N ILE A 57 -5.66 -10.58 -7.58
CA ILE A 57 -4.79 -9.40 -7.66
C ILE A 57 -3.83 -9.50 -8.84
N HIS A 58 -3.83 -8.48 -9.68
CA HIS A 58 -2.91 -8.31 -10.79
C HIS A 58 -2.10 -7.02 -10.64
N ALA A 59 -0.79 -7.08 -10.89
CA ALA A 59 0.06 -5.90 -10.88
C ALA A 59 0.09 -5.19 -12.23
N GLU A 60 -0.22 -3.90 -12.21
CA GLU A 60 -0.11 -2.95 -13.30
C GLU A 60 1.12 -2.05 -13.05
N ARG A 61 2.10 -2.09 -13.95
CA ARG A 61 3.24 -1.16 -13.90
C ARG A 61 2.86 0.16 -14.55
N VAL A 62 2.86 1.22 -13.76
CA VAL A 62 2.57 2.58 -14.24
C VAL A 62 3.86 3.40 -14.24
N PHE A 63 4.14 4.06 -15.36
CA PHE A 63 5.21 5.04 -15.47
C PHE A 63 4.64 6.42 -15.22
N MET A 64 5.13 7.06 -14.16
CA MET A 64 4.76 8.42 -13.80
C MET A 64 5.76 9.37 -14.48
N ALA A 65 5.27 10.19 -15.41
CA ALA A 65 6.08 11.16 -16.17
C ALA A 65 6.02 12.59 -15.58
N GLY A 66 5.51 12.73 -14.35
CA GLY A 66 5.34 14.03 -13.70
C GLY A 66 6.66 14.59 -13.15
N HIS A 67 6.79 15.92 -13.14
CA HIS A 67 8.02 16.63 -12.75
C HIS A 67 8.47 16.33 -11.29
N ALA A 68 7.53 16.00 -10.39
CA ALA A 68 7.81 15.68 -8.98
C ALA A 68 7.81 14.17 -8.66
N ASP A 69 7.25 13.33 -9.53
CA ASP A 69 7.02 11.90 -9.29
C ASP A 69 7.56 11.07 -10.47
N TRP A 70 8.80 11.32 -10.90
CA TRP A 70 9.31 10.66 -12.11
C TRP A 70 9.83 9.24 -11.86
N GLY A 71 9.23 8.25 -12.53
CA GLY A 71 9.71 6.86 -12.60
C GLY A 71 8.60 5.80 -12.47
N HIS A 72 8.95 4.58 -12.02
CA HIS A 72 8.05 3.43 -12.05
C HIS A 72 7.41 3.14 -10.68
N ARG A 73 6.08 2.91 -10.69
CA ARG A 73 5.30 2.43 -9.55
C ARG A 73 4.50 1.20 -9.93
N ILE A 74 4.11 0.42 -8.93
CA ILE A 74 3.21 -0.73 -9.09
C ILE A 74 1.86 -0.38 -8.48
N TYR A 75 0.84 -0.46 -9.32
CA TYR A 75 -0.56 -0.49 -8.91
C TYR A 75 -1.01 -1.94 -8.90
N CYS A 76 -1.73 -2.34 -7.86
CA CYS A 76 -2.36 -3.65 -7.79
C CYS A 76 -3.85 -3.46 -8.09
N ALA A 77 -4.30 -4.03 -9.19
CA ALA A 77 -5.70 -4.12 -9.56
C ALA A 77 -6.29 -5.39 -8.93
N ALA A 78 -7.27 -5.21 -8.05
CA ALA A 78 -8.08 -6.29 -7.52
C ALA A 78 -9.28 -6.48 -8.44
N CYS A 79 -9.35 -7.63 -9.11
CA CYS A 79 -10.46 -7.99 -10.00
C CYS A 79 -11.62 -8.61 -9.21
N LYS A 80 -12.83 -8.61 -9.79
CA LYS A 80 -13.90 -9.45 -9.25
C LYS A 80 -13.56 -10.93 -9.49
N PRO A 81 -13.88 -11.82 -8.54
CA PRO A 81 -13.54 -13.24 -8.65
C PRO A 81 -14.00 -13.86 -9.96
N GLY A 82 -13.07 -14.53 -10.67
CA GLY A 82 -13.36 -15.21 -11.94
C GLY A 82 -13.57 -14.28 -13.13
N THR A 83 -13.26 -12.99 -13.01
CA THR A 83 -13.35 -12.02 -14.11
C THR A 83 -12.07 -11.19 -14.24
N TYR A 84 -11.96 -10.44 -15.33
CA TYR A 84 -10.92 -9.40 -15.51
C TYR A 84 -11.46 -7.99 -15.23
N GLU A 85 -12.62 -7.86 -14.61
CA GLU A 85 -13.18 -6.56 -14.26
C GLU A 85 -12.52 -6.04 -12.99
N VAL A 86 -11.77 -4.94 -13.10
CA VAL A 86 -11.08 -4.31 -11.98
C VAL A 86 -12.10 -3.66 -11.04
N ALA A 87 -12.26 -4.24 -9.85
CA ALA A 87 -13.13 -3.73 -8.80
C ALA A 87 -12.46 -2.59 -8.03
N ASP A 88 -11.16 -2.71 -7.76
CA ASP A 88 -10.42 -1.72 -7.00
C ASP A 88 -8.94 -1.67 -7.41
N ARG A 89 -8.27 -0.56 -7.09
CA ARG A 89 -6.84 -0.39 -7.30
C ARG A 89 -6.20 0.17 -6.04
N PHE A 90 -5.06 -0.40 -5.66
CA PHE A 90 -4.24 0.15 -4.59
C PHE A 90 -2.79 0.25 -5.02
N ILE A 91 -2.06 1.17 -4.39
CA ILE A 91 -0.63 1.39 -4.67
C ILE A 91 0.18 0.48 -3.76
N LEU A 92 1.03 -0.37 -4.34
CA LEU A 92 1.91 -1.26 -3.58
C LEU A 92 3.13 -0.50 -3.04
N THR A 93 3.66 0.43 -3.82
CA THR A 93 4.78 1.28 -3.43
C THR A 93 4.57 2.70 -3.90
N TRP A 94 4.61 3.62 -2.94
CA TRP A 94 4.64 5.06 -3.20
C TRP A 94 6.04 5.52 -3.64
N ALA A 95 7.08 4.75 -3.29
CA ALA A 95 8.44 5.03 -3.73
C ALA A 95 8.54 4.82 -5.24
N VAL A 96 9.05 5.85 -5.91
CA VAL A 96 9.35 5.79 -7.34
C VAL A 96 10.75 5.24 -7.50
N GLY A 97 10.88 4.19 -8.31
CA GLY A 97 12.14 3.48 -8.50
C GLY A 97 12.45 3.19 -9.96
N SER A 98 13.53 2.44 -10.18
CA SER A 98 13.84 1.90 -11.49
C SER A 98 12.81 0.84 -11.91
N ILE A 99 12.78 0.53 -13.19
CA ILE A 99 11.93 -0.55 -13.71
C ILE A 99 12.25 -1.91 -13.07
N TYR A 100 13.53 -2.15 -12.77
CA TYR A 100 13.99 -3.41 -12.16
C TYR A 100 13.56 -3.52 -10.70
N ASP A 101 13.54 -2.41 -9.96
CA ASP A 101 13.07 -2.39 -8.57
C ASP A 101 11.58 -2.72 -8.51
N ALA A 102 10.79 -2.17 -9.43
CA ALA A 102 9.36 -2.49 -9.54
C ALA A 102 9.16 -3.99 -9.82
N TYR A 103 9.76 -4.53 -10.88
CA TYR A 103 9.61 -5.96 -11.18
C TYR A 103 10.15 -6.87 -10.08
N GLY A 104 11.27 -6.51 -9.46
CA GLY A 104 11.85 -7.24 -8.32
C GLY A 104 10.91 -7.26 -7.13
N LEU A 105 10.29 -6.13 -6.79
CA LEU A 105 9.32 -6.03 -5.70
C LEU A 105 8.09 -6.93 -5.96
N TRP A 106 7.50 -6.85 -7.16
CA TRP A 106 6.35 -7.69 -7.49
C TRP A 106 6.70 -9.18 -7.51
N SER A 107 7.84 -9.54 -8.10
CA SER A 107 8.35 -10.91 -8.10
C SER A 107 8.55 -11.46 -6.69
N HIS A 108 9.10 -10.63 -5.79
CA HIS A 108 9.26 -10.97 -4.38
C HIS A 108 7.91 -11.24 -3.70
N CYS A 109 6.90 -10.38 -3.91
CA CYS A 109 5.55 -10.60 -3.41
C CYS A 109 4.95 -11.91 -3.93
N CYS A 110 5.07 -12.18 -5.24
CA CYS A 110 4.60 -13.42 -5.85
C CYS A 110 5.25 -14.66 -5.25
N HIS A 111 6.58 -14.67 -5.12
CA HIS A 111 7.29 -15.79 -4.51
C HIS A 111 6.91 -15.99 -3.04
N TYR A 112 6.75 -14.89 -2.29
CA TYR A 112 6.33 -14.94 -0.88
C TYR A 112 4.95 -15.59 -0.74
N MET A 113 3.99 -15.18 -1.58
CA MET A 113 2.63 -15.72 -1.55
C MET A 113 2.57 -17.16 -2.06
N GLN A 114 3.41 -17.56 -3.00
CA GLN A 114 3.56 -18.94 -3.47
C GLN A 114 4.34 -19.85 -2.50
N ALA A 115 4.71 -19.36 -1.31
CA ALA A 115 5.55 -20.07 -0.35
C ALA A 115 6.90 -20.56 -0.91
N LYS A 116 7.40 -19.91 -1.96
CA LYS A 116 8.74 -20.15 -2.51
C LYS A 116 9.81 -19.56 -1.59
N PRO A 117 11.06 -20.06 -1.64
CA PRO A 117 12.16 -19.42 -0.94
C PRO A 117 12.36 -18.00 -1.48
N VAL A 118 12.29 -17.03 -0.58
CA VAL A 118 12.46 -15.61 -0.88
C VAL A 118 13.69 -15.10 -0.12
N PRO A 119 14.55 -14.27 -0.73
CA PRO A 119 15.66 -13.66 0.00
C PRO A 119 15.15 -12.82 1.18
N THR A 120 15.56 -13.20 2.40
CA THR A 120 15.26 -12.45 3.63
C THR A 120 16.23 -11.29 3.85
N ALA A 121 17.39 -11.33 3.19
CA ALA A 121 18.39 -10.27 3.29
C ALA A 121 17.88 -8.99 2.60
N PRO A 122 17.81 -7.85 3.30
CA PRO A 122 17.38 -6.60 2.68
C PRO A 122 18.41 -6.13 1.65
N LEU A 123 17.95 -5.66 0.49
CA LEU A 123 18.81 -5.06 -0.54
C LEU A 123 19.59 -3.85 -0.03
N LYS A 124 19.00 -3.09 0.90
CA LYS A 124 19.64 -1.95 1.58
C LYS A 124 19.78 -2.29 3.06
N THR A 125 21.00 -2.61 3.47
CA THR A 125 21.32 -2.94 4.87
C THR A 125 21.40 -1.70 5.76
N GLN A 126 21.65 -0.53 5.17
CA GLN A 126 21.73 0.71 5.91
C GLN A 126 20.32 1.23 6.24
N LYS A 127 20.03 1.36 7.54
CA LYS A 127 18.85 2.05 8.02
C LYS A 127 19.00 3.55 7.73
N PRO A 128 18.05 4.20 7.04
CA PRO A 128 18.09 5.65 6.85
C PRO A 128 18.15 6.36 8.21
N ARG A 129 18.96 7.43 8.31
CA ARG A 129 19.09 8.23 9.55
C ARG A 129 17.75 8.81 10.04
N THR A 130 16.84 9.08 9.12
CA THR A 130 15.50 9.63 9.37
C THR A 130 14.40 8.58 9.52
N TRP A 131 14.75 7.28 9.52
CA TRP A 131 13.76 6.23 9.68
C TRP A 131 13.14 6.29 11.08
N THR A 132 11.83 6.48 11.13
CA THR A 132 11.01 6.37 12.33
C THR A 132 9.82 5.47 12.02
N PRO A 133 9.44 4.55 12.92
CA PRO A 133 8.23 3.77 12.72
C PRO A 133 7.02 4.71 12.69
N PHE A 134 6.09 4.44 11.77
CA PHE A 134 4.87 5.24 11.64
C PHE A 134 3.93 4.94 12.80
N ASN A 135 3.96 5.78 13.85
CA ASN A 135 3.10 5.64 15.02
C ASN A 135 1.64 6.09 14.78
N THR A 136 1.33 6.60 13.60
CA THR A 136 0.00 7.13 13.23
C THR A 136 -0.90 6.09 12.55
N ILE A 137 -0.41 4.87 12.34
CA ILE A 137 -1.15 3.79 11.70
C ILE A 137 -1.67 2.84 12.78
N HIS A 138 -2.99 2.71 12.85
CA HIS A 138 -3.66 1.83 13.80
C HIS A 138 -4.56 0.87 13.05
N TRP A 139 -4.24 -0.41 13.11
CA TRP A 139 -5.11 -1.46 12.59
C TRP A 139 -6.16 -1.80 13.66
N PRO A 140 -7.45 -1.94 13.29
CA PRO A 140 -8.48 -2.54 14.12
C PRO A 140 -8.04 -3.91 14.65
N GLU A 141 -8.37 -4.22 15.90
CA GLU A 141 -7.86 -5.40 16.61
C GLU A 141 -8.24 -6.73 15.93
N ASP A 142 -9.41 -6.77 15.32
CA ASP A 142 -9.91 -7.91 14.52
C ASP A 142 -9.04 -8.14 13.29
N ILE A 143 -8.72 -7.09 12.53
CA ILE A 143 -7.84 -7.17 11.37
C ILE A 143 -6.39 -7.42 11.77
N GLU A 144 -5.91 -6.82 12.87
CA GLU A 144 -4.58 -7.08 13.40
C GLU A 144 -4.43 -8.57 13.70
N ARG A 145 -5.41 -9.18 14.36
CA ARG A 145 -5.43 -10.62 14.62
C ARG A 145 -5.51 -11.42 13.33
N GLU A 146 -6.44 -11.11 12.43
CA GLU A 146 -6.63 -11.89 11.19
C GLU A 146 -5.38 -11.83 10.28
N SER A 147 -4.78 -10.66 10.13
CA SER A 147 -3.62 -10.43 9.26
C SER A 147 -2.33 -11.06 9.79
N THR A 148 -2.18 -11.21 11.11
CA THR A 148 -0.97 -11.77 11.73
C THR A 148 -1.08 -13.27 12.04
N THR A 149 -2.30 -13.78 12.24
CA THR A 149 -2.53 -15.18 12.60
C THR A 149 -2.75 -16.09 11.40
N ALA A 150 -2.40 -17.37 11.60
CA ALA A 150 -2.83 -18.44 10.71
C ALA A 150 -4.33 -18.73 10.92
N PRO A 151 -5.07 -19.18 9.89
CA PRO A 151 -6.36 -19.82 10.08
C PRO A 151 -6.23 -21.13 10.85
#